data_AF-A0A6P7G1G8-F1
#
_entry.id   AF-A0A6P7G1G8-F1
#
_cell.length_a   1.000
_cell.length_b   1.000
_cell.length_c   1.000
_cell.angle_alpha   90.00
_cell.angle_beta   90.00
_cell.angle_gamma   90.00
#
_symmetry.space_group_name_H-M   'P 1'
#
loop_
_entity.id
_entity.type
_entity.pdbx_description
1 polymer ?
#
loop_
_entity_poly.entity_id
_entity_poly.type
_entity_poly.pdbx_seq_one_letter_code
_entity_poly.pdbx_strand_id
1 'polypeptide(L)'
;MTIGGISKFEKQNNISLNVYGLEMNVVKEKTFYVTIPLRLCKIKLTRHVNLLMVQDKYFPKLNDYEAPIEDDEIVDIKYHYCMIKNLSRLLSSKYGHKIFVCDRCLNYFSSFDRLNDHAKYCERINDCKVSFPPYQHVEFKNHVYKQTTPFVVYADFEAMLQKIKNGPLQSKTIKHQEHKAFSAGYYVKCSYDESVSFYRSYAGMDCLDWFAKEMSDVAMFVHGKIKHIEPMNIKPNTNGATDCHICEKPFVEEDVVVKDHCHLNGQVRGFAHQVCNLNFRKQFVVPIFFHNLSGYDSHFMIRQLAKKGSISLLPINKERYISFTLNDTQSAVKLRFVDSLRFLNSSLDKLATTLNTEDLRYLAREFPNAAPEQIELLRRKGIFPYEYIDSMDRLKETQLPSIDKFYSSLTNESIS
;
A
#
# COMPACT_ATOMS: atom_id res chain seq x y z
N MET A 1 34.69 1.03 -4.84
CA MET A 1 33.91 -0.21 -5.10
C MET A 1 32.49 0.07 -4.66
N THR A 2 31.46 -0.18 -5.48
CA THR A 2 30.06 -0.01 -5.06
C THR A 2 29.53 -1.30 -4.44
N ILE A 3 28.45 -1.25 -3.66
CA ILE A 3 27.82 -2.45 -3.07
C ILE A 3 27.44 -3.49 -4.15
N GLY A 4 26.98 -3.04 -5.32
CA GLY A 4 26.68 -3.91 -6.45
C GLY A 4 27.91 -4.61 -7.05
N GLY A 5 29.10 -3.98 -6.96
CA GLY A 5 30.36 -4.53 -7.44
C GLY A 5 30.99 -5.59 -6.52
N ILE A 6 30.54 -5.71 -5.28
CA ILE A 6 31.15 -6.62 -4.29
C ILE A 6 31.08 -8.08 -4.75
N SER A 7 29.99 -8.52 -5.38
CA SER A 7 29.87 -9.91 -5.85
C SER A 7 30.96 -10.28 -6.87
N LYS A 8 31.40 -9.31 -7.70
CA LYS A 8 32.50 -9.49 -8.64
C LYS A 8 33.84 -9.56 -7.91
N PHE A 9 34.04 -8.68 -6.92
CA PHE A 9 35.24 -8.66 -6.09
C PHE A 9 35.43 -9.97 -5.30
N GLU A 10 34.37 -10.48 -4.66
CA GLU A 10 34.37 -11.75 -3.92
C GLU A 10 34.83 -12.91 -4.83
N LYS A 11 34.28 -13.00 -6.04
CA LYS A 11 34.65 -14.02 -7.04
C LYS A 11 36.09 -13.91 -7.50
N GLN A 12 36.58 -12.69 -7.75
CA GLN A 12 37.94 -12.46 -8.24
C GLN A 12 39.02 -12.75 -7.19
N ASN A 13 38.70 -12.60 -5.91
CA ASN A 13 39.69 -12.66 -4.82
C ASN A 13 39.52 -13.89 -3.91
N ASN A 14 38.52 -14.74 -4.17
CA ASN A 14 38.17 -15.91 -3.35
C ASN A 14 38.02 -15.55 -1.85
N ILE A 15 37.22 -14.52 -1.58
CA ILE A 15 36.96 -13.95 -0.26
C ILE A 15 35.45 -13.70 -0.11
N SER A 16 34.89 -13.85 1.08
CA SER A 16 33.51 -13.43 1.36
C SER A 16 33.46 -12.19 2.23
N LEU A 17 32.48 -11.33 1.98
CA LEU A 17 32.37 -10.01 2.61
C LEU A 17 30.98 -9.77 3.21
N ASN A 18 30.95 -9.32 4.46
CA ASN A 18 29.80 -8.60 4.98
C ASN A 18 30.10 -7.10 4.98
N VAL A 19 29.08 -6.29 4.68
CA VAL A 19 29.13 -4.84 4.76
C VAL A 19 28.09 -4.37 5.75
N TYR A 20 28.54 -3.59 6.73
CA TYR A 20 27.70 -2.89 7.70
C TYR A 20 27.73 -1.40 7.42
N GLY A 21 26.67 -0.71 7.81
CA GLY A 21 26.55 0.74 7.75
C GLY A 21 26.23 1.31 9.13
N LEU A 22 26.19 2.63 9.19
CA LEU A 22 25.73 3.37 10.36
C LEU A 22 24.40 4.03 10.04
N GLU A 23 23.40 3.80 10.89
CA GLU A 23 22.08 4.43 10.84
C GLU A 23 22.04 5.53 11.89
N MET A 24 21.78 6.78 11.47
CA MET A 24 21.69 7.91 12.38
C MET A 24 20.31 7.96 13.02
N ASN A 25 20.28 7.96 14.35
CA ASN A 25 19.07 8.03 15.16
C ASN A 25 19.08 9.31 15.99
N VAL A 26 17.93 9.96 16.12
CA VAL A 26 17.77 11.21 16.88
C VAL A 26 16.66 11.03 17.91
N VAL A 27 16.98 11.20 19.20
CA VAL A 27 16.00 11.11 20.30
C VAL A 27 16.19 12.29 21.24
N LYS A 28 15.15 13.12 21.41
CA LYS A 28 15.14 14.28 22.32
C LYS A 28 16.45 15.08 22.22
N GLU A 29 16.83 15.45 21.00
CA GLU A 29 18.04 16.21 20.62
C GLU A 29 19.39 15.46 20.68
N LYS A 30 19.41 14.17 21.07
CA LYS A 30 20.63 13.36 21.03
C LYS A 30 20.73 12.57 19.74
N THR A 31 21.84 12.76 19.02
CA THR A 31 22.20 11.98 17.84
C THR A 31 23.11 10.82 18.21
N PHE A 32 22.77 9.62 17.77
CA PHE A 32 23.62 8.43 17.92
C PHE A 32 23.55 7.54 16.68
N TYR A 33 24.59 6.74 16.47
CA TYR A 33 24.69 5.86 15.31
C TYR A 33 24.53 4.40 15.73
N VAL A 34 23.69 3.67 15.01
CA VAL A 34 23.49 2.23 15.20
C VAL A 34 24.10 1.50 14.01
N THR A 35 24.94 0.51 14.27
CA THR A 35 25.47 -0.35 13.21
C THR A 35 24.37 -1.28 12.69
N ILE A 36 24.19 -1.33 11.38
CA ILE A 36 23.19 -2.16 10.69
C ILE A 36 23.85 -2.97 9.57
N PRO A 37 23.40 -4.21 9.29
CA PRO A 37 23.85 -4.95 8.12
C PRO A 37 23.29 -4.31 6.84
N LEU A 38 24.16 -4.01 5.88
CA LEU A 38 23.76 -3.50 4.54
C LEU A 38 23.81 -4.60 3.48
N ARG A 39 24.79 -5.50 3.61
CA ARG A 39 24.96 -6.66 2.74
C ARG A 39 25.60 -7.77 3.55
N LEU A 40 24.97 -8.94 3.57
CA LEU A 40 25.53 -10.15 4.16
C LEU A 40 25.91 -11.12 3.04
N CYS A 41 27.07 -11.77 3.15
CA CYS A 41 27.45 -12.82 2.22
C CYS A 41 26.52 -14.03 2.41
N LYS A 42 26.11 -14.67 1.31
CA LYS A 42 25.28 -15.88 1.37
C LYS A 42 26.05 -17.06 1.93
N ILE A 43 27.28 -17.24 1.44
CA ILE A 43 28.17 -18.36 1.81
C ILE A 43 29.45 -17.76 2.39
N LYS A 44 29.77 -18.15 3.63
CA LYS A 44 30.98 -17.69 4.30
C LYS A 44 32.17 -18.58 3.92
N LEU A 45 33.20 -17.97 3.32
CA LEU A 45 34.44 -18.66 2.97
C LEU A 45 35.43 -18.63 4.13
N THR A 46 36.47 -19.46 4.06
CA THR A 46 37.58 -19.47 5.04
C THR A 46 38.22 -18.09 5.18
N ARG A 47 38.38 -17.37 4.06
CA ARG A 47 38.75 -15.95 4.06
C ARG A 47 37.49 -15.10 4.08
N HIS A 48 37.15 -14.58 5.24
CA HIS A 48 36.00 -13.72 5.43
C HIS A 48 36.38 -12.38 6.07
N VAL A 49 35.81 -11.28 5.58
CA VAL A 49 36.07 -9.94 6.11
C VAL A 49 34.75 -9.18 6.31
N ASN A 50 34.66 -8.52 7.46
CA ASN A 50 33.59 -7.59 7.79
C ASN A 50 34.06 -6.16 7.47
N LEU A 51 33.29 -5.42 6.70
CA LEU A 51 33.56 -4.02 6.33
C LEU A 51 32.51 -3.10 6.92
N LEU A 52 32.93 -1.94 7.42
CA LEU A 52 32.06 -0.83 7.79
C LEU A 52 32.10 0.20 6.66
N MET A 53 30.96 0.47 6.05
CA MET A 53 30.78 1.55 5.09
C MET A 53 30.41 2.82 5.83
N VAL A 54 31.32 3.78 5.83
CA VAL A 54 31.11 5.12 6.39
C VAL A 54 30.77 6.12 5.28
N GLN A 55 29.96 7.11 5.63
CA GLN A 55 29.46 8.15 4.74
C GLN A 55 29.96 9.50 5.25
N ASP A 56 30.22 10.45 4.35
CA ASP A 56 30.57 11.82 4.75
C ASP A 56 29.36 12.62 5.25
N LYS A 57 28.14 12.21 4.86
CA LYS A 57 26.87 12.77 5.31
C LYS A 57 25.91 11.66 5.72
N TYR A 58 25.17 11.90 6.82
CA TYR A 58 24.15 10.98 7.33
C TYR A 58 22.83 11.73 7.52
N PHE A 59 21.73 11.04 7.26
CA PHE A 59 20.36 11.55 7.44
C PHE A 59 19.67 10.78 8.56
N PRO A 60 18.81 11.44 9.38
CA PRO A 60 18.06 10.76 10.41
C PRO A 60 17.23 9.64 9.80
N LYS A 61 17.12 8.51 10.51
CA LYS A 61 16.17 7.46 10.17
C LYS A 61 14.77 8.07 10.07
N LEU A 62 14.17 8.01 8.89
CA LEU A 62 12.77 8.35 8.69
C LEU A 62 11.92 7.30 9.40
N ASN A 63 10.84 7.73 10.06
CA ASN A 63 9.82 6.77 10.47
C ASN A 63 9.21 6.13 9.22
N ASP A 64 8.73 4.88 9.31
CA ASP A 64 8.20 4.11 8.15
C ASP A 64 7.08 4.81 7.35
N TYR A 65 6.53 5.92 7.87
CA TYR A 65 5.46 6.72 7.27
C TYR A 65 5.87 8.16 6.91
N GLU A 66 7.11 8.56 7.21
CA GLU A 66 7.61 9.89 6.85
C GLU A 66 8.24 9.80 5.45
N ALA A 67 7.72 10.64 4.54
CA ALA A 67 8.36 10.81 3.25
C ALA A 67 9.77 11.39 3.47
N PRO A 68 10.77 11.00 2.65
CA PRO A 68 12.02 11.74 2.60
C PRO A 68 11.71 13.22 2.41
N ILE A 69 12.41 14.08 3.15
CA ILE A 69 12.33 15.53 2.95
C ILE A 69 12.61 15.78 1.46
N GLU A 70 11.74 16.55 0.81
CA GLU A 70 11.94 17.05 -0.56
C GLU A 70 13.17 17.98 -0.53
N ASP A 71 14.37 17.40 -0.57
CA ASP A 71 15.57 18.15 -0.91
C ASP A 71 15.65 18.18 -2.45
N ASP A 72 15.36 19.35 -3.01
CA ASP A 72 15.60 19.69 -4.43
C ASP A 72 17.11 19.68 -4.79
N GLU A 73 17.99 19.52 -3.80
CA GLU A 73 19.43 19.41 -3.99
C GLU A 73 19.88 17.94 -4.08
N ILE A 74 20.41 17.55 -5.24
CA ILE A 74 21.14 16.28 -5.37
C ILE A 74 22.42 16.38 -4.52
N VAL A 75 22.36 15.90 -3.29
CA VAL A 75 23.54 15.81 -2.42
C VAL A 75 24.37 14.60 -2.84
N ASP A 76 25.56 14.86 -3.39
CA ASP A 76 26.53 13.79 -3.66
C ASP A 76 27.12 13.29 -2.33
N ILE A 77 26.96 12.00 -2.02
CA ILE A 77 27.41 11.36 -0.79
C ILE A 77 28.65 10.52 -1.10
N LYS A 78 29.73 10.75 -0.37
CA LYS A 78 30.98 9.97 -0.52
C LYS A 78 31.02 8.84 0.49
N TYR A 79 31.42 7.67 0.02
CA TYR A 79 31.49 6.44 0.81
C TYR A 79 32.93 5.96 0.96
N HIS A 80 33.28 5.49 2.16
CA HIS A 80 34.55 4.83 2.44
C HIS A 80 34.34 3.49 3.15
N TYR A 81 35.18 2.50 2.86
CA TYR A 81 35.11 1.19 3.50
C TYR A 81 36.25 1.01 4.50
N CYS A 82 35.91 0.72 5.74
CA CYS A 82 36.85 0.41 6.82
C CYS A 82 36.75 -1.07 7.18
N MET A 83 37.89 -1.74 7.39
CA MET A 83 37.88 -3.13 7.87
C MET A 83 37.49 -3.20 9.35
N ILE A 84 36.48 -3.99 9.68
CA ILE A 84 36.09 -4.28 11.07
C ILE A 84 36.98 -5.41 11.59
N LYS A 85 37.99 -5.04 12.38
CA LYS A 85 38.91 -6.01 13.02
C LYS A 85 38.25 -6.79 14.15
N ASN A 86 37.29 -6.18 14.86
CA ASN A 86 36.61 -6.81 15.98
C ASN A 86 35.17 -6.29 16.09
N LEU A 87 34.21 -7.13 15.73
CA LEU A 87 32.79 -6.77 15.72
C LEU A 87 32.24 -6.52 17.13
N SER A 88 32.68 -7.30 18.12
CA SER A 88 32.28 -7.12 19.52
C SER A 88 32.68 -5.74 20.07
N ARG A 89 33.88 -5.24 19.73
CA ARG A 89 34.34 -3.90 20.14
C ARG A 89 33.61 -2.77 19.41
N LEU A 90 33.18 -3.00 18.17
CA LEU A 90 32.40 -2.02 17.42
C LEU A 90 31.00 -1.83 18.04
N LEU A 91 30.39 -2.91 18.50
CA LEU A 91 28.97 -2.92 18.90
C LEU A 91 28.73 -2.73 20.39
N SER A 92 29.71 -3.02 21.25
CA SER A 92 29.55 -2.93 22.69
C SER A 92 30.41 -1.86 23.32
N SER A 93 29.77 -1.03 24.16
CA SER A 93 30.39 -0.09 25.09
C SER A 93 30.68 -0.71 26.47
N LYS A 94 30.29 -1.96 26.72
CA LYS A 94 30.48 -2.62 28.02
C LYS A 94 31.95 -3.03 28.22
N TYR A 95 32.58 -2.45 29.24
CA TYR A 95 33.90 -2.84 29.74
C TYR A 95 33.74 -4.00 30.75
N GLY A 96 34.59 -5.03 30.65
CA GLY A 96 34.74 -6.06 31.70
C GLY A 96 34.31 -7.50 31.34
N HIS A 97 33.44 -7.72 30.36
CA HIS A 97 33.02 -9.08 29.95
C HIS A 97 33.16 -9.30 28.45
N LYS A 98 33.77 -10.43 28.04
CA LYS A 98 33.91 -10.82 26.64
C LYS A 98 32.54 -11.22 26.09
N ILE A 99 31.99 -10.37 25.22
CA ILE A 99 30.77 -10.66 24.47
C ILE A 99 31.10 -11.26 23.10
N PHE A 100 30.26 -12.17 22.64
CA PHE A 100 30.32 -12.79 21.32
C PHE A 100 29.14 -12.28 20.49
N VAL A 101 29.40 -11.85 19.26
CA VAL A 101 28.35 -11.28 18.40
C VAL A 101 28.19 -12.12 17.15
N CYS A 102 26.95 -12.43 16.81
CA CYS A 102 26.62 -13.00 15.50
C CYS A 102 26.78 -11.94 14.42
N ASP A 103 27.60 -12.21 13.40
CA ASP A 103 27.87 -11.26 12.32
C ASP A 103 26.70 -11.12 11.33
N ARG A 104 25.72 -12.02 11.32
CA ARG A 104 24.47 -11.84 10.54
C ARG A 104 23.44 -10.97 11.27
N CYS A 105 22.95 -11.44 12.41
CA CYS A 105 21.83 -10.81 13.11
C CYS A 105 22.25 -9.76 14.15
N LEU A 106 23.55 -9.63 14.45
CA LEU A 106 24.12 -8.72 15.44
C LEU A 106 23.64 -8.95 16.89
N ASN A 107 23.08 -10.13 17.22
CA ASN A 107 22.74 -10.50 18.59
C ASN A 107 23.97 -10.84 19.44
N TYR A 108 23.86 -10.57 20.74
CA TYR A 108 24.90 -10.79 21.74
C TYR A 108 24.75 -12.15 22.42
N PHE A 109 25.87 -12.84 22.62
CA PHE A 109 25.96 -14.12 23.29
C PHE A 109 27.04 -14.07 24.38
N SER A 110 26.78 -14.76 25.48
CA SER A 110 27.68 -14.83 26.64
C SER A 110 28.86 -15.79 26.45
N SER A 111 28.79 -16.70 25.49
CA SER A 111 29.85 -17.67 25.18
C SER A 111 29.94 -17.94 23.67
N PHE A 112 31.10 -18.44 23.24
CA PHE A 112 31.33 -18.82 21.85
C PHE A 112 30.45 -20.01 21.41
N ASP A 113 30.22 -20.98 22.30
CA ASP A 113 29.39 -22.15 21.99
C ASP A 113 27.94 -21.77 21.69
N ARG A 114 27.37 -20.86 22.50
CA ARG A 114 26.01 -20.33 22.26
C ARG A 114 25.91 -19.59 20.93
N LEU A 115 26.95 -18.84 20.56
CA LEU A 115 27.02 -18.20 19.25
C LEU A 115 27.05 -19.25 18.13
N ASN A 116 27.86 -20.30 18.26
CA ASN A 116 27.95 -21.35 17.24
C ASN A 116 26.64 -22.11 17.08
N ASP A 117 25.95 -22.43 18.17
CA ASP A 117 24.64 -23.07 18.11
C ASP A 117 23.60 -22.16 17.46
N HIS A 118 23.61 -20.86 17.78
CA HIS A 118 22.75 -19.89 17.10
C HIS A 118 23.07 -19.76 15.60
N ALA A 119 24.35 -19.70 15.23
CA ALA A 119 24.79 -19.49 13.86
C ALA A 119 24.27 -20.57 12.90
N LYS A 120 24.17 -21.84 13.35
CA LYS A 120 23.61 -22.97 12.59
C LYS A 120 22.18 -22.71 12.10
N TYR A 121 21.39 -21.94 12.82
CA TYR A 121 20.01 -21.60 12.45
C TYR A 121 19.93 -20.22 11.80
N CYS A 122 20.67 -19.25 12.35
CA CYS A 122 20.66 -17.87 11.87
C CYS A 122 21.07 -17.77 10.40
N GLU A 123 22.04 -18.57 9.96
CA GLU A 123 22.47 -18.60 8.55
C GLU A 123 21.38 -19.06 7.58
N ARG A 124 20.44 -19.89 8.05
CA ARG A 124 19.36 -20.43 7.20
C ARG A 124 18.13 -19.53 7.11
N ILE A 125 17.89 -18.73 8.15
CA ILE A 125 16.60 -18.06 8.35
C ILE A 125 16.73 -16.53 8.28
N ASN A 126 17.84 -15.96 8.76
CA ASN A 126 17.95 -14.52 8.95
C ASN A 126 18.89 -13.89 7.91
N ASP A 127 18.29 -13.13 7.00
CA ASP A 127 19.00 -12.22 6.09
C ASP A 127 19.15 -10.80 6.65
N CYS A 128 18.59 -10.52 7.83
CA CYS A 128 18.60 -9.21 8.45
C CYS A 128 18.77 -9.27 9.98
N LYS A 129 19.06 -8.11 10.58
CA LYS A 129 19.06 -7.92 12.04
C LYS A 129 17.62 -7.95 12.55
N VAL A 130 17.33 -8.87 13.47
CA VAL A 130 16.05 -8.92 14.17
C VAL A 130 16.11 -7.98 15.37
N SER A 131 15.24 -6.98 15.41
CA SER A 131 15.05 -6.11 16.57
C SER A 131 13.66 -6.29 17.16
N PHE A 132 13.59 -6.53 18.47
CA PHE A 132 12.33 -6.52 19.20
C PHE A 132 12.08 -5.16 19.84
N PRO A 133 10.81 -4.74 19.98
CA PRO A 133 10.47 -3.59 20.81
C PRO A 133 11.02 -3.78 22.23
N PRO A 134 11.48 -2.72 22.92
CA PRO A 134 11.94 -2.81 24.31
C PRO A 134 10.79 -3.06 25.31
N TYR A 135 9.55 -3.09 24.83
CA TYR A 135 8.34 -3.21 25.63
C TYR A 135 7.84 -4.65 25.65
N GLN A 136 7.33 -5.09 26.80
CA GLN A 136 6.72 -6.43 26.95
C GLN A 136 5.37 -6.55 26.23
N HIS A 137 4.72 -5.42 25.99
CA HIS A 137 3.41 -5.35 25.33
C HIS A 137 3.45 -4.34 24.20
N VAL A 138 2.69 -4.61 23.15
CA VAL A 138 2.43 -3.69 22.05
C VAL A 138 0.97 -3.23 22.16
N GLU A 139 0.74 -1.93 22.01
CA GLU A 139 -0.60 -1.36 21.99
C GLU A 139 -0.79 -0.53 20.72
N PHE A 140 -2.02 -0.49 20.23
CA PHE A 140 -2.38 0.34 19.09
C PHE A 140 -2.51 1.80 19.53
N LYS A 141 -1.69 2.71 18.99
CA LYS A 141 -1.70 4.13 19.41
C LYS A 141 -2.60 5.01 18.56
N ASN A 142 -2.68 4.74 17.27
CA ASN A 142 -3.38 5.60 16.31
C ASN A 142 -4.86 5.23 16.21
N HIS A 143 -5.58 5.32 17.33
CA HIS A 143 -6.96 4.85 17.46
C HIS A 143 -7.91 5.38 16.37
N VAL A 144 -7.64 6.54 15.77
CA VAL A 144 -8.42 7.08 14.63
C VAL A 144 -8.65 6.06 13.52
N TYR A 145 -7.66 5.20 13.23
CA TYR A 145 -7.78 4.17 12.19
C TYR A 145 -8.65 2.97 12.60
N LYS A 146 -9.15 2.89 13.84
CA LYS A 146 -10.22 1.97 14.23
C LYS A 146 -11.57 2.37 13.63
N GLN A 147 -11.73 3.61 13.17
CA GLN A 147 -12.99 4.06 12.59
C GLN A 147 -13.16 3.54 11.15
N THR A 148 -14.26 2.84 10.89
CA THR A 148 -14.68 2.45 9.54
C THR A 148 -14.83 3.66 8.63
N THR A 149 -14.23 3.65 7.45
CA THR A 149 -14.40 4.74 6.48
C THR A 149 -15.85 4.83 6.00
N PRO A 150 -16.49 6.02 6.03
CA PRO A 150 -17.92 6.13 5.73
C PRO A 150 -18.24 5.95 4.26
N PHE A 151 -17.33 6.35 3.37
CA PHE A 151 -17.46 6.24 1.93
C PHE A 151 -16.26 5.50 1.36
N VAL A 152 -16.51 4.56 0.48
CA VAL A 152 -15.51 3.80 -0.27
C VAL A 152 -15.94 3.75 -1.72
N VAL A 153 -15.01 3.87 -2.66
CA VAL A 153 -15.29 3.72 -4.08
C VAL A 153 -14.60 2.45 -4.59
N TYR A 154 -15.30 1.66 -5.38
CA TYR A 154 -14.72 0.56 -6.16
C TYR A 154 -14.84 0.95 -7.62
N ALA A 155 -13.77 0.84 -8.39
CA ALA A 155 -13.75 1.28 -9.77
C ALA A 155 -12.92 0.34 -10.65
N ASP A 156 -13.23 0.36 -11.94
CA ASP A 156 -12.57 -0.45 -12.95
C ASP A 156 -12.60 0.27 -14.31
N PHE A 157 -11.63 -0.02 -15.17
CA PHE A 157 -11.58 0.49 -16.55
C PHE A 157 -11.52 -0.66 -17.55
N GLU A 158 -12.08 -0.42 -18.73
CA GLU A 158 -11.83 -1.23 -19.91
C GLU A 158 -11.05 -0.42 -20.94
N ALA A 159 -10.13 -1.09 -21.62
CA ALA A 159 -9.27 -0.49 -22.61
C ALA A 159 -9.35 -1.22 -23.96
N MET A 160 -9.35 -0.43 -25.03
CA MET A 160 -9.27 -0.93 -26.39
C MET A 160 -7.81 -1.12 -26.78
N LEU A 161 -7.55 -2.13 -27.61
CA LEU A 161 -6.21 -2.54 -28.00
C LEU A 161 -5.91 -2.09 -29.43
N GLN A 162 -5.43 -0.86 -29.58
CA GLN A 162 -5.10 -0.30 -30.90
C GLN A 162 -3.78 -0.85 -31.42
N LYS A 163 -3.80 -1.52 -32.56
CA LYS A 163 -2.59 -2.08 -33.18
C LYS A 163 -1.64 -0.96 -33.63
N ILE A 164 -0.37 -1.07 -33.23
CA ILE A 164 0.68 -0.12 -33.64
C ILE A 164 1.32 -0.64 -34.93
N LYS A 165 1.14 0.08 -36.04
CA LYS A 165 1.63 -0.38 -37.36
C LYS A 165 3.13 -0.11 -37.61
N ASN A 166 3.78 0.77 -36.84
CA ASN A 166 5.17 1.18 -37.09
C ASN A 166 5.99 1.32 -35.78
N GLY A 167 6.89 0.38 -35.52
CA GLY A 167 7.99 0.60 -34.57
C GLY A 167 9.16 1.31 -35.26
N PRO A 168 9.95 2.16 -34.56
CA PRO A 168 11.15 2.75 -35.16
C PRO A 168 12.11 1.65 -35.63
N LEU A 169 12.63 1.78 -36.85
CA LEU A 169 13.51 0.83 -37.57
C LEU A 169 14.80 0.41 -36.82
N GLN A 170 15.08 0.97 -35.64
CA GLN A 170 16.29 0.71 -34.84
C GLN A 170 16.00 0.29 -33.38
N SER A 171 14.75 0.03 -33.00
CA SER A 171 14.43 -0.47 -31.66
C SER A 171 14.51 -2.01 -31.59
N LYS A 172 15.23 -2.55 -30.60
CA LYS A 172 15.20 -3.99 -30.26
C LYS A 172 13.85 -4.44 -29.65
N THR A 173 12.96 -3.49 -29.36
CA THR A 173 11.63 -3.72 -28.78
C THR A 173 10.55 -3.32 -29.79
N ILE A 174 9.66 -4.26 -30.10
CA ILE A 174 8.51 -4.04 -30.98
C ILE A 174 7.31 -3.66 -30.10
N LYS A 175 6.75 -2.46 -30.30
CA LYS A 175 5.50 -2.07 -29.66
C LYS A 175 4.35 -2.71 -30.43
N HIS A 176 3.56 -3.56 -29.75
CA HIS A 176 2.49 -4.33 -30.37
C HIS A 176 1.17 -3.55 -30.43
N GLN A 177 0.71 -3.06 -29.27
CA GLN A 177 -0.57 -2.39 -29.11
C GLN A 177 -0.46 -1.17 -28.20
N GLU A 178 -1.30 -0.18 -28.45
CA GLU A 178 -1.58 0.95 -27.56
C GLU A 178 -2.91 0.70 -26.85
N HIS A 179 -2.87 0.69 -25.52
CA HIS A 179 -4.07 0.50 -24.70
C HIS A 179 -4.70 1.87 -24.44
N LYS A 180 -5.94 2.06 -24.87
CA LYS A 180 -6.70 3.28 -24.59
C LYS A 180 -7.93 2.95 -23.78
N ALA A 181 -8.01 3.48 -22.57
CA ALA A 181 -9.23 3.41 -21.79
C ALA A 181 -10.38 4.01 -22.61
N PHE A 182 -11.49 3.28 -22.69
CA PHE A 182 -12.71 3.73 -23.38
C PHE A 182 -13.95 3.56 -22.51
N SER A 183 -13.88 2.79 -21.43
CA SER A 183 -15.00 2.62 -20.51
C SER A 183 -14.49 2.60 -19.09
N ALA A 184 -15.31 3.14 -18.20
CA ALA A 184 -15.05 3.21 -16.78
C ALA A 184 -16.34 2.93 -16.02
N GLY A 185 -16.24 2.16 -14.95
CA GLY A 185 -17.33 1.93 -14.01
C GLY A 185 -16.86 2.20 -12.59
N TYR A 186 -17.73 2.77 -11.75
CA TYR A 186 -17.46 2.87 -10.33
C TYR A 186 -18.71 2.76 -9.47
N TYR A 187 -18.54 2.21 -8.28
CA TYR A 187 -19.56 2.07 -7.26
C TYR A 187 -19.14 2.79 -5.98
N VAL A 188 -19.95 3.75 -5.54
CA VAL A 188 -19.77 4.44 -4.26
C VAL A 188 -20.57 3.69 -3.20
N LYS A 189 -19.86 3.18 -2.19
CA LYS A 189 -20.45 2.53 -1.02
C LYS A 189 -20.42 3.46 0.18
N CYS A 190 -21.59 3.70 0.76
CA CYS A 190 -21.73 4.34 2.06
C CYS A 190 -21.97 3.31 3.16
N SER A 191 -21.25 3.40 4.28
CA SER A 191 -21.28 2.41 5.35
C SER A 191 -22.46 2.56 6.32
N TYR A 192 -23.13 3.72 6.35
CA TYR A 192 -24.12 4.05 7.37
C TYR A 192 -25.51 4.36 6.80
N ASP A 193 -25.61 4.61 5.49
CA ASP A 193 -26.86 4.85 4.79
C ASP A 193 -26.75 4.22 3.40
N GLU A 194 -27.50 3.16 3.17
CA GLU A 194 -27.45 2.40 1.92
C GLU A 194 -28.06 3.19 0.74
N SER A 195 -29.00 4.10 1.02
CA SER A 195 -29.73 4.86 -0.02
C SER A 195 -28.86 5.86 -0.77
N VAL A 196 -27.72 6.24 -0.19
CA VAL A 196 -26.74 7.13 -0.81
C VAL A 196 -25.62 6.39 -1.53
N SER A 197 -25.67 5.05 -1.57
CA SER A 197 -24.71 4.24 -2.35
C SER A 197 -25.21 4.11 -3.79
N PHE A 198 -24.34 4.32 -4.78
CA PHE A 198 -24.75 4.36 -6.19
C PHE A 198 -23.66 3.84 -7.14
N TYR A 199 -24.09 3.32 -8.29
CA TYR A 199 -23.25 2.94 -9.41
C TYR A 199 -23.30 3.99 -10.53
N ARG A 200 -22.18 4.24 -11.20
CA ARG A 200 -22.13 4.96 -12.49
C ARG A 200 -21.12 4.32 -13.41
N SER A 201 -21.42 4.36 -14.70
CA SER A 201 -20.49 3.95 -15.75
C SER A 201 -20.60 4.86 -16.97
N TYR A 202 -19.55 4.85 -17.78
CA TYR A 202 -19.47 5.60 -19.00
C TYR A 202 -18.59 4.89 -20.01
N ALA A 203 -19.02 4.84 -21.27
CA ALA A 203 -18.25 4.33 -22.40
C ALA A 203 -18.12 5.41 -23.47
N GLY A 204 -16.90 5.89 -23.70
CA GLY A 204 -16.57 6.96 -24.63
C GLY A 204 -15.06 7.25 -24.65
N MET A 205 -14.58 7.94 -25.69
CA MET A 205 -13.14 8.23 -25.85
C MET A 205 -12.60 9.23 -24.81
N ASP A 206 -13.48 10.00 -24.19
CA ASP A 206 -13.25 10.94 -23.10
C ASP A 206 -13.48 10.30 -21.71
N CYS A 207 -13.50 8.97 -21.61
CA CYS A 207 -13.80 8.27 -20.35
C CYS A 207 -12.88 8.67 -19.18
N LEU A 208 -11.62 9.03 -19.46
CA LEU A 208 -10.69 9.46 -18.43
C LEU A 208 -11.02 10.86 -17.91
N ASP A 209 -11.45 11.77 -18.79
CA ASP A 209 -11.88 13.12 -18.40
C ASP A 209 -13.22 13.05 -17.64
N TRP A 210 -14.14 12.20 -18.10
CA TRP A 210 -15.37 11.87 -17.38
C TRP A 210 -15.05 11.34 -15.98
N PHE A 211 -14.22 10.30 -15.86
CA PHE A 211 -13.89 9.70 -14.57
C PHE A 211 -13.22 10.71 -13.63
N ALA A 212 -12.28 11.52 -14.12
CA ALA A 212 -11.64 12.55 -13.32
C ALA A 212 -12.64 13.61 -12.81
N LYS A 213 -13.63 13.98 -13.63
CA LYS A 213 -14.74 14.86 -13.20
C LYS A 213 -15.60 14.18 -12.13
N GLU A 214 -16.01 12.93 -12.36
CA GLU A 214 -16.83 12.19 -11.41
C GLU A 214 -16.14 12.01 -10.05
N MET A 215 -14.81 11.82 -10.02
CA MET A 215 -14.07 11.77 -8.75
C MET A 215 -14.14 13.10 -7.99
N SER A 216 -14.01 14.25 -8.67
CA SER A 216 -14.21 15.56 -8.02
C SER A 216 -15.66 15.73 -7.55
N ASP A 217 -16.66 15.29 -8.33
CA ASP A 217 -18.07 15.35 -7.93
C ASP A 217 -18.35 14.47 -6.70
N VAL A 218 -17.76 13.27 -6.64
CA VAL A 218 -17.79 12.40 -5.44
C VAL A 218 -17.13 13.07 -4.25
N ALA A 219 -15.98 13.73 -4.43
CA ALA A 219 -15.30 14.44 -3.36
C ALA A 219 -16.16 15.59 -2.80
N MET A 220 -16.81 16.37 -3.66
CA MET A 220 -17.76 17.42 -3.26
C MET A 220 -18.99 16.85 -2.55
N PHE A 221 -19.57 15.77 -3.07
CA PHE A 221 -20.69 15.08 -2.45
C PHE A 221 -20.35 14.62 -1.02
N VAL A 222 -19.22 13.95 -0.86
CA VAL A 222 -18.74 13.47 0.45
C VAL A 222 -18.43 14.64 1.38
N HIS A 223 -17.80 15.71 0.88
CA HIS A 223 -17.52 16.94 1.64
C HIS A 223 -18.80 17.58 2.19
N GLY A 224 -19.86 17.62 1.40
CA GLY A 224 -21.18 18.12 1.83
C GLY A 224 -21.75 17.29 2.98
N LYS A 225 -21.64 15.96 2.92
CA LYS A 225 -22.09 15.06 4.00
C LYS A 225 -21.27 15.21 5.28
N ILE A 226 -19.96 15.43 5.16
CA ILE A 226 -19.04 15.57 6.30
C ILE A 226 -19.23 16.88 7.06
N LYS A 227 -19.56 17.97 6.34
CA LYS A 227 -19.79 19.28 6.96
C LYS A 227 -21.02 19.29 7.87
N HIS A 228 -21.98 18.41 7.62
CA HIS A 228 -23.15 18.27 8.46
C HIS A 228 -22.83 17.37 9.66
N ILE A 229 -23.04 17.87 10.87
CA ILE A 229 -22.85 17.12 12.11
C ILE A 229 -24.22 16.68 12.60
N GLU A 230 -24.50 15.38 12.48
CA GLU A 230 -25.68 14.77 13.06
C GLU A 230 -25.59 14.80 14.60
N PRO A 231 -26.61 15.32 15.28
CA PRO A 231 -26.64 15.31 16.74
C PRO A 231 -26.76 13.87 17.27
N MET A 232 -26.30 13.68 18.50
CA MET A 232 -26.42 12.39 19.19
C MET A 232 -27.89 11.98 19.36
N ASN A 233 -28.24 10.80 18.85
CA ASN A 233 -29.62 10.28 18.85
C ASN A 233 -30.14 10.02 20.27
N ILE A 234 -29.29 9.47 21.14
CA ILE A 234 -29.62 9.08 22.51
C ILE A 234 -28.52 9.59 23.42
N LYS A 235 -28.88 10.15 24.58
CA LYS A 235 -27.92 10.64 25.59
C LYS A 235 -27.84 9.64 26.76
N PRO A 236 -27.07 8.54 26.66
CA PRO A 236 -26.97 7.56 27.74
C PRO A 236 -26.39 8.18 29.01
N ASN A 237 -26.72 7.64 30.18
CA ASN A 237 -26.05 8.02 31.42
C ASN A 237 -24.62 7.43 31.43
N THR A 238 -23.64 8.18 31.92
CA THR A 238 -22.25 7.73 32.09
C THR A 238 -22.07 6.83 33.32
N ASN A 239 -23.06 6.76 34.21
CA ASN A 239 -23.03 5.90 35.39
C ASN A 239 -22.86 4.42 34.99
N GLY A 240 -21.86 3.76 35.56
CA GLY A 240 -21.56 2.35 35.27
C GLY A 240 -20.68 2.11 34.04
N ALA A 241 -20.15 3.17 33.40
CA ALA A 241 -19.10 3.02 32.41
C ALA A 241 -17.81 2.48 33.08
N THR A 242 -17.32 1.33 32.62
CA THR A 242 -16.13 0.68 33.18
C THR A 242 -14.88 0.98 32.37
N ASP A 243 -15.01 0.92 31.04
CA ASP A 243 -13.87 0.98 30.13
C ASP A 243 -14.10 1.96 28.97
N CYS A 244 -13.04 2.62 28.55
CA CYS A 244 -13.06 3.46 27.37
C CYS A 244 -13.06 2.61 26.09
N HIS A 245 -14.07 2.77 25.23
CA HIS A 245 -14.16 1.98 23.99
C HIS A 245 -13.02 2.24 22.98
N ILE A 246 -12.33 3.38 23.11
CA ILE A 246 -11.29 3.82 22.16
C ILE A 246 -9.94 3.21 22.51
N CYS A 247 -9.47 3.45 23.74
CA CYS A 247 -8.17 2.98 24.22
C CYS A 247 -8.23 1.66 25.00
N GLU A 248 -9.45 1.17 25.28
CA GLU A 248 -9.71 -0.12 25.97
C GLU A 248 -9.15 -0.17 27.40
N LYS A 249 -8.89 1.00 28.00
CA LYS A 249 -8.42 1.13 29.40
C LYS A 249 -9.60 1.42 30.33
N PRO A 250 -9.56 0.91 31.57
CA PRO A 250 -10.57 1.20 32.57
C PRO A 250 -10.55 2.68 32.95
N PHE A 251 -11.70 3.22 33.31
CA PHE A 251 -11.81 4.56 33.89
C PHE A 251 -11.32 4.57 35.35
N VAL A 252 -10.63 5.63 35.74
CA VAL A 252 -10.30 5.94 37.14
C VAL A 252 -11.15 7.10 37.66
N GLU A 253 -11.18 7.30 38.98
CA GLU A 253 -12.05 8.32 39.63
C GLU A 253 -11.82 9.76 39.13
N GLU A 254 -10.61 10.04 38.64
CA GLU A 254 -10.19 11.35 38.13
C GLU A 254 -10.59 11.59 36.65
N ASP A 255 -11.05 10.55 35.94
CA ASP A 255 -11.34 10.63 34.53
C ASP A 255 -12.66 11.34 34.23
N VAL A 256 -12.63 12.26 33.27
CA VAL A 256 -13.83 12.82 32.67
C VAL A 256 -14.36 11.86 31.61
N VAL A 257 -15.42 11.12 31.96
CA VAL A 257 -16.13 10.20 31.06
C VAL A 257 -17.04 10.97 30.12
N VAL A 258 -16.82 10.82 28.81
CA VAL A 258 -17.62 11.45 27.76
C VAL A 258 -18.31 10.41 26.87
N LYS A 259 -19.36 10.86 26.17
CA LYS A 259 -20.17 10.05 25.26
C LYS A 259 -19.69 10.29 23.83
N ASP A 260 -18.99 9.32 23.25
CA ASP A 260 -18.58 9.39 21.84
C ASP A 260 -19.75 8.97 20.94
N HIS A 261 -19.94 9.68 19.84
CA HIS A 261 -20.98 9.38 18.85
C HIS A 261 -20.48 9.67 17.43
N CYS A 262 -21.13 9.04 16.48
CA CYS A 262 -20.83 9.25 15.07
C CYS A 262 -21.55 10.50 14.55
N HIS A 263 -20.79 11.50 14.10
CA HIS A 263 -21.33 12.74 13.53
C HIS A 263 -22.04 12.57 12.17
N LEU A 264 -22.09 11.35 11.61
CA LEU A 264 -22.74 11.08 10.32
C LEU A 264 -24.12 10.42 10.45
N ASN A 265 -24.42 9.81 11.61
CA ASN A 265 -25.69 9.12 11.83
C ASN A 265 -26.23 9.26 13.28
N GLY A 266 -25.57 10.06 14.12
CA GLY A 266 -25.95 10.32 15.50
C GLY A 266 -25.80 9.15 16.48
N GLN A 267 -25.36 7.96 16.03
CA GLN A 267 -25.29 6.77 16.87
C GLN A 267 -24.16 6.87 17.90
N VAL A 268 -24.47 6.52 19.15
CA VAL A 268 -23.48 6.43 20.23
C VAL A 268 -22.57 5.24 19.96
N ARG A 269 -21.25 5.46 20.06
CA ARG A 269 -20.23 4.42 19.89
C ARG A 269 -19.86 3.79 21.23
N GLY A 270 -19.83 4.60 22.28
CA GLY A 270 -19.56 4.16 23.64
C GLY A 270 -19.06 5.30 24.53
N PHE A 271 -18.61 4.94 25.71
CA PHE A 271 -17.96 5.87 26.64
C PHE A 271 -16.48 5.97 26.35
N ALA A 272 -15.93 7.17 26.50
CA ALA A 272 -14.53 7.42 26.25
C ALA A 272 -13.92 8.40 27.26
N HIS A 273 -12.61 8.32 27.45
CA HIS A 273 -11.86 9.39 28.09
C HIS A 273 -12.03 10.66 27.25
N GLN A 274 -12.17 11.82 27.90
CA GLN A 274 -12.27 13.11 27.20
C GLN A 274 -11.13 13.30 26.18
N VAL A 275 -9.89 12.98 26.57
CA VAL A 275 -8.71 13.10 25.69
C VAL A 275 -8.79 12.12 24.52
N CYS A 276 -9.19 10.86 24.76
CA CYS A 276 -9.37 9.89 23.69
C CYS A 276 -10.41 10.38 22.67
N ASN A 277 -11.57 10.85 23.15
CA ASN A 277 -12.65 11.36 22.30
C ASN A 277 -12.20 12.56 21.46
N LEU A 278 -11.52 13.53 22.07
CA LEU A 278 -11.02 14.72 21.37
C LEU A 278 -10.01 14.39 20.27
N ASN A 279 -9.24 13.31 20.44
CA ASN A 279 -8.25 12.82 19.48
C ASN A 279 -8.82 11.80 18.50
N PHE A 280 -10.01 11.26 18.74
CA PHE A 280 -10.69 10.31 17.85
C PHE A 280 -11.42 11.03 16.71
N ARG A 281 -10.73 12.01 16.11
CA ARG A 281 -11.22 12.78 14.97
C ARG A 281 -10.94 12.02 13.69
N LYS A 282 -11.98 11.82 12.90
CA LYS A 282 -11.87 11.13 11.62
C LYS A 282 -11.07 11.98 10.63
N GLN A 283 -10.07 11.37 9.99
CA GLN A 283 -9.47 11.95 8.79
C GLN A 283 -10.30 11.51 7.58
N PHE A 284 -10.74 12.48 6.79
CA PHE A 284 -11.62 12.20 5.65
C PHE A 284 -10.81 11.93 4.39
N VAL A 285 -10.40 10.67 4.28
CA VAL A 285 -9.82 10.09 3.09
C VAL A 285 -10.83 9.08 2.54
N VAL A 286 -11.23 9.25 1.28
CA VAL A 286 -12.08 8.28 0.57
C VAL A 286 -11.16 7.34 -0.21
N PRO A 287 -11.06 6.05 0.17
CA PRO A 287 -10.33 5.07 -0.59
C PRO A 287 -11.09 4.73 -1.87
N ILE A 288 -10.36 4.68 -2.97
CA ILE A 288 -10.81 4.26 -4.29
C ILE A 288 -10.03 3.01 -4.65
N PHE A 289 -10.72 1.88 -4.68
CA PHE A 289 -10.11 0.58 -4.94
C PHE A 289 -10.22 0.22 -6.41
N PHE A 290 -9.07 -0.12 -6.97
CA PHE A 290 -8.93 -0.81 -8.25
C PHE A 290 -8.18 -2.12 -8.00
N HIS A 291 -8.57 -3.19 -8.69
CA HIS A 291 -7.84 -4.45 -8.58
C HIS A 291 -6.69 -4.49 -9.58
N ASN A 292 -5.44 -4.60 -9.12
CA ASN A 292 -4.24 -4.46 -9.93
C ASN A 292 -3.97 -3.03 -10.44
N LEU A 293 -4.37 -2.02 -9.65
CA LEU A 293 -4.15 -0.59 -9.96
C LEU A 293 -2.72 -0.27 -10.38
N SER A 294 -1.74 -0.76 -9.60
CA SER A 294 -0.32 -0.44 -9.79
C SER A 294 0.24 -1.03 -11.07
N GLY A 295 -0.41 -2.09 -11.59
CA GLY A 295 0.03 -2.84 -12.75
C GLY A 295 -0.59 -2.36 -14.06
N TYR A 296 -1.71 -1.62 -14.01
CA TYR A 296 -2.49 -1.30 -15.21
C TYR A 296 -3.16 0.08 -15.15
N ASP A 297 -4.27 0.22 -14.43
CA ASP A 297 -5.18 1.37 -14.58
C ASP A 297 -4.56 2.71 -14.17
N SER A 298 -3.63 2.69 -13.21
CA SER A 298 -2.95 3.91 -12.74
C SER A 298 -2.26 4.66 -13.89
N HIS A 299 -1.76 3.94 -14.90
CA HIS A 299 -1.06 4.51 -16.04
C HIS A 299 -1.98 5.36 -16.93
N PHE A 300 -3.28 5.05 -16.99
CA PHE A 300 -4.24 5.83 -17.77
C PHE A 300 -4.64 7.11 -17.04
N MET A 301 -4.97 6.99 -15.75
CA MET A 301 -5.72 8.04 -15.04
C MET A 301 -4.84 9.10 -14.37
N ILE A 302 -3.61 8.78 -13.96
CA ILE A 302 -2.82 9.67 -13.08
C ILE A 302 -2.60 11.06 -13.68
N ARG A 303 -2.37 11.14 -15.00
CA ARG A 303 -2.18 12.42 -15.71
C ARG A 303 -3.45 13.25 -15.76
N GLN A 304 -4.60 12.60 -15.91
CA GLN A 304 -5.89 13.30 -15.98
C GLN A 304 -6.34 13.77 -14.59
N LEU A 305 -6.14 12.95 -13.57
CA LEU A 305 -6.40 13.32 -12.17
C LEU A 305 -5.52 14.47 -11.70
N ALA A 306 -4.26 14.54 -12.16
CA ALA A 306 -3.35 15.64 -11.81
C ALA A 306 -3.84 17.02 -12.32
N LYS A 307 -4.75 17.05 -13.29
CA LYS A 307 -5.40 18.30 -13.73
C LYS A 307 -6.45 18.81 -12.74
N LYS A 308 -6.95 17.96 -11.82
CA LYS A 308 -7.98 18.31 -10.83
C LYS A 308 -7.39 18.79 -9.50
N GLY A 309 -6.13 18.45 -9.22
CA GLY A 309 -5.44 18.85 -8.01
C GLY A 309 -4.07 18.20 -7.87
N SER A 310 -3.44 18.42 -6.72
CA SER A 310 -2.11 17.86 -6.45
C SER A 310 -2.20 16.38 -6.11
N ILE A 311 -1.23 15.60 -6.60
CA ILE A 311 -1.14 14.17 -6.34
C ILE A 311 0.05 13.90 -5.42
N SER A 312 -0.22 13.26 -4.29
CA SER A 312 0.80 12.70 -3.40
C SER A 312 0.97 11.21 -3.72
N LEU A 313 2.21 10.75 -3.93
CA LEU A 313 2.52 9.39 -4.36
C LEU A 313 3.19 8.59 -3.24
N LEU A 314 2.86 7.30 -3.14
CA LEU A 314 3.66 6.31 -2.41
C LEU A 314 4.30 5.35 -3.43
N PRO A 315 5.48 5.67 -3.99
CA PRO A 315 6.08 4.92 -5.09
C PRO A 315 6.77 3.64 -4.62
N ILE A 316 6.74 2.61 -5.47
CA ILE A 316 7.69 1.47 -5.41
C ILE A 316 8.89 1.78 -6.31
N ASN A 317 8.60 2.23 -7.52
CA ASN A 317 9.58 2.68 -8.50
C ASN A 317 8.95 3.74 -9.40
N LYS A 318 9.63 4.13 -10.48
CA LYS A 318 9.15 5.19 -11.41
C LYS A 318 7.89 4.83 -12.20
N GLU A 319 7.51 3.55 -12.23
CA GLU A 319 6.37 3.06 -13.01
C GLU A 319 5.24 2.53 -12.12
N ARG A 320 5.55 2.02 -10.93
CA ARG A 320 4.59 1.37 -10.03
C ARG A 320 4.46 2.14 -8.72
N TYR A 321 3.23 2.47 -8.36
CA TYR A 321 2.87 3.16 -7.13
C TYR A 321 2.05 2.25 -6.23
N ILE A 322 2.36 2.17 -4.93
CA ILE A 322 1.57 1.41 -3.95
C ILE A 322 0.17 2.04 -3.81
N SER A 323 0.15 3.36 -3.71
CA SER A 323 -1.06 4.18 -3.67
C SER A 323 -0.71 5.58 -4.12
N PHE A 324 -1.73 6.33 -4.54
CA PHE A 324 -1.60 7.76 -4.75
C PHE A 324 -2.85 8.47 -4.24
N THR A 325 -2.69 9.71 -3.79
CA THR A 325 -3.77 10.49 -3.20
C THR A 325 -3.95 11.76 -4.01
N LEU A 326 -5.14 11.95 -4.58
CA LEU A 326 -5.57 13.21 -5.15
C LEU A 326 -6.07 14.11 -4.02
N ASN A 327 -5.37 15.24 -3.84
CA ASN A 327 -5.86 16.35 -3.04
C ASN A 327 -6.64 17.27 -3.98
N ASP A 328 -7.94 17.04 -4.05
CA ASP A 328 -8.85 17.80 -4.89
C ASP A 328 -8.85 19.28 -4.49
N THR A 329 -8.85 20.17 -5.47
CA THR A 329 -8.76 21.63 -5.22
C THR A 329 -10.07 22.25 -4.74
N GLN A 330 -11.19 21.55 -4.95
CA GLN A 330 -12.54 22.06 -4.70
C GLN A 330 -13.13 21.56 -3.38
N SER A 331 -12.50 20.57 -2.75
CA SER A 331 -12.96 19.96 -1.51
C SER A 331 -11.81 19.70 -0.53
N ALA A 332 -12.14 19.59 0.76
CA ALA A 332 -11.15 19.19 1.78
C ALA A 332 -10.96 17.66 1.84
N VAL A 333 -11.67 16.92 0.98
CA VAL A 333 -11.68 15.46 0.95
C VAL A 333 -10.50 14.97 0.11
N LYS A 334 -9.75 14.03 0.67
CA LYS A 334 -8.65 13.39 -0.06
C LYS A 334 -9.14 12.10 -0.69
N LEU A 335 -8.88 11.89 -1.97
CA LEU A 335 -9.21 10.67 -2.66
C LEU A 335 -7.96 9.81 -2.79
N ARG A 336 -7.94 8.65 -2.13
CA ARG A 336 -6.77 7.76 -2.13
C ARG A 336 -7.02 6.55 -2.98
N PHE A 337 -6.29 6.42 -4.08
CA PHE A 337 -6.33 5.29 -4.98
C PHE A 337 -5.45 4.17 -4.43
N VAL A 338 -6.04 2.98 -4.29
CA VAL A 338 -5.43 1.83 -3.63
C VAL A 338 -5.57 0.59 -4.50
N ASP A 339 -4.48 -0.17 -4.59
CA ASP A 339 -4.45 -1.45 -5.30
C ASP A 339 -4.96 -2.58 -4.42
N SER A 340 -6.12 -3.16 -4.78
CA SER A 340 -6.72 -4.24 -4.00
C SER A 340 -6.03 -5.58 -4.11
N LEU A 341 -5.22 -5.80 -5.15
CA LEU A 341 -4.43 -7.02 -5.31
C LEU A 341 -3.40 -7.19 -4.19
N ARG A 342 -3.02 -6.10 -3.50
CA ARG A 342 -2.05 -6.11 -2.40
C ARG A 342 -2.57 -6.80 -1.14
N PHE A 343 -3.87 -6.82 -0.93
CA PHE A 343 -4.51 -7.46 0.23
C PHE A 343 -5.41 -8.63 -0.18
N LEU A 344 -5.86 -8.68 -1.43
CA LEU A 344 -6.54 -9.82 -2.04
C LEU A 344 -5.67 -10.37 -3.18
N ASN A 345 -4.61 -11.12 -2.84
CA ASN A 345 -3.59 -11.58 -3.78
C ASN A 345 -4.07 -12.78 -4.64
N SER A 346 -5.14 -12.58 -5.40
CA SER A 346 -5.74 -13.54 -6.32
C SER A 346 -6.53 -12.77 -7.38
N SER A 347 -6.72 -13.34 -8.57
CA SER A 347 -7.54 -12.72 -9.62
C SER A 347 -8.99 -12.53 -9.17
N LEU A 348 -9.68 -11.51 -9.70
CA LEU A 348 -11.11 -11.30 -9.48
C LEU A 348 -11.95 -12.53 -9.85
N ASP A 349 -11.58 -13.24 -10.92
CA ASP A 349 -12.26 -14.48 -11.34
C ASP A 349 -12.25 -15.52 -10.22
N LYS A 350 -11.06 -15.81 -9.66
CA LYS A 350 -10.93 -16.75 -8.55
C LYS A 350 -11.61 -16.23 -7.28
N LEU A 351 -11.52 -14.93 -6.99
CA LEU A 351 -12.20 -14.34 -5.82
C LEU A 351 -13.73 -14.45 -5.93
N ALA A 352 -14.29 -14.21 -7.12
CA ALA A 352 -15.73 -14.30 -7.35
C ALA A 352 -16.27 -15.73 -7.12
N THR A 353 -15.49 -16.77 -7.46
CA THR A 353 -15.87 -18.17 -7.18
C THR A 353 -15.99 -18.51 -5.69
N THR A 354 -15.41 -17.71 -4.80
CA THR A 354 -15.50 -17.92 -3.34
C THR A 354 -16.74 -17.29 -2.71
N LEU A 355 -17.47 -16.45 -3.46
CA LEU A 355 -18.65 -15.73 -2.98
C LEU A 355 -19.93 -16.48 -3.33
N ASN A 356 -20.90 -16.51 -2.42
CA ASN A 356 -22.25 -17.00 -2.69
C ASN A 356 -23.12 -15.90 -3.30
N THR A 357 -24.27 -16.25 -3.88
CA THR A 357 -25.22 -15.26 -4.43
C THR A 357 -25.68 -14.24 -3.39
N GLU A 358 -25.83 -14.68 -2.14
CA GLU A 358 -26.20 -13.82 -1.00
C GLU A 358 -25.13 -12.77 -0.68
N ASP A 359 -23.85 -13.07 -0.93
CA ASP A 359 -22.74 -12.14 -0.72
C ASP A 359 -22.74 -11.02 -1.77
N LEU A 360 -23.36 -11.26 -2.93
CA LEU A 360 -23.43 -10.34 -4.07
C LEU A 360 -24.67 -9.44 -4.03
N ARG A 361 -25.11 -9.08 -2.82
CA ARG A 361 -26.26 -8.19 -2.56
C ARG A 361 -26.22 -6.87 -3.33
N TYR A 362 -25.03 -6.30 -3.58
CA TYR A 362 -24.90 -5.06 -4.33
C TYR A 362 -25.22 -5.26 -5.82
N LEU A 363 -24.74 -6.36 -6.40
CA LEU A 363 -25.03 -6.74 -7.78
C LEU A 363 -26.53 -6.97 -7.98
N ALA A 364 -27.16 -7.75 -7.09
CA ALA A 364 -28.60 -8.03 -7.15
C ALA A 364 -29.45 -6.75 -7.05
N ARG A 365 -29.00 -5.76 -6.29
CA ARG A 365 -29.71 -4.48 -6.14
C ARG A 365 -29.59 -3.58 -7.36
N GLU A 366 -28.42 -3.56 -8.02
CA GLU A 366 -28.24 -2.78 -9.25
C GLU A 366 -28.96 -3.42 -10.45
N PHE A 367 -29.19 -4.74 -10.40
CA PHE A 367 -29.94 -5.49 -11.42
C PHE A 367 -31.18 -6.19 -10.84
N PRO A 368 -32.16 -5.43 -10.30
CA PRO A 368 -33.29 -6.00 -9.56
C PRO A 368 -34.25 -6.83 -10.43
N ASN A 369 -34.19 -6.63 -11.75
CA ASN A 369 -35.03 -7.32 -12.73
C ASN A 369 -34.29 -8.44 -13.46
N ALA A 370 -33.04 -8.74 -13.09
CA ALA A 370 -32.28 -9.81 -13.72
C ALA A 370 -32.82 -11.18 -13.28
N ALA A 371 -33.02 -12.08 -14.24
CA ALA A 371 -33.39 -13.46 -13.96
C ALA A 371 -32.27 -14.19 -13.20
N PRO A 372 -32.57 -15.24 -12.42
CA PRO A 372 -31.56 -16.01 -11.68
C PRO A 372 -30.39 -16.49 -12.56
N GLU A 373 -30.67 -16.89 -13.80
CA GLU A 373 -29.65 -17.32 -14.77
C GLU A 373 -28.74 -16.16 -15.19
N GLN A 374 -29.29 -14.95 -15.33
CA GLN A 374 -28.52 -13.75 -15.64
C GLN A 374 -27.65 -13.32 -14.47
N ILE A 375 -28.17 -13.40 -13.25
CA ILE A 375 -27.39 -13.16 -12.04
C ILE A 375 -26.22 -14.14 -11.97
N GLU A 376 -26.46 -15.44 -12.20
CA GLU A 376 -25.41 -16.46 -12.21
C GLU A 376 -24.31 -16.19 -13.26
N LEU A 377 -24.67 -15.64 -14.42
CA LEU A 377 -23.69 -15.18 -15.42
C LEU A 377 -22.88 -13.97 -14.92
N LEU A 378 -23.52 -13.00 -14.28
CA LEU A 378 -22.87 -11.81 -13.73
C LEU A 378 -21.92 -12.13 -12.55
N ARG A 379 -22.02 -13.31 -11.93
CA ARG A 379 -21.08 -13.77 -10.89
C ARG A 379 -19.72 -14.17 -11.45
N ARG A 380 -19.65 -14.47 -12.75
CA ARG A 380 -18.44 -15.01 -13.38
C ARG A 380 -17.69 -13.90 -14.09
N LYS A 381 -16.39 -14.07 -14.29
CA LYS A 381 -15.65 -13.19 -15.19
C LYS A 381 -16.20 -13.37 -16.60
N GLY A 382 -16.68 -12.28 -17.20
CA GLY A 382 -17.15 -12.27 -18.58
C GLY A 382 -16.03 -12.60 -19.57
N ILE A 383 -16.40 -13.25 -20.68
CA ILE A 383 -15.49 -13.48 -21.81
C ILE A 383 -15.57 -12.28 -22.74
N PHE A 384 -14.46 -11.56 -22.90
CA PHE A 384 -14.39 -10.34 -23.71
C PHE A 384 -13.31 -10.45 -24.81
N PRO A 385 -13.61 -10.14 -26.08
CA PRO A 385 -12.68 -10.31 -27.19
C PRO A 385 -11.70 -9.12 -27.28
N TYR A 386 -10.79 -9.00 -26.30
CA TYR A 386 -9.92 -7.82 -26.13
C TYR A 386 -9.16 -7.42 -27.41
N GLU A 387 -8.62 -8.37 -28.18
CA GLU A 387 -7.87 -8.07 -29.41
C GLU A 387 -8.72 -7.68 -30.60
N TYR A 388 -10.01 -8.04 -30.58
CA TYR A 388 -10.97 -7.63 -31.59
C TYR A 388 -11.44 -6.18 -31.36
N ILE A 389 -11.54 -5.76 -30.09
CA ILE A 389 -11.96 -4.42 -29.71
C ILE A 389 -10.79 -3.44 -29.84
N ASP A 390 -10.52 -3.05 -31.08
CA ASP A 390 -9.50 -2.07 -31.47
C ASP A 390 -10.06 -0.67 -31.74
N SER A 391 -11.39 -0.52 -31.75
CA SER A 391 -12.07 0.74 -32.08
C SER A 391 -13.48 0.79 -31.46
N MET A 392 -14.00 2.01 -31.26
CA MET A 392 -15.35 2.22 -30.72
C MET A 392 -16.45 1.66 -31.63
N ASP A 393 -16.20 1.56 -32.94
CA ASP A 393 -17.20 1.07 -33.87
C ASP A 393 -17.49 -0.42 -33.67
N ARG A 394 -16.49 -1.20 -33.20
CA ARG A 394 -16.70 -2.61 -32.82
C ARG A 394 -17.69 -2.79 -31.68
N LEU A 395 -17.79 -1.82 -30.78
CA LEU A 395 -18.74 -1.86 -29.65
C LEU A 395 -20.18 -1.56 -30.09
N LYS A 396 -20.37 -1.01 -31.29
CA LYS A 396 -21.70 -0.71 -31.86
C LYS A 396 -22.25 -1.88 -32.69
N GLU A 397 -21.44 -2.92 -32.91
CA GLU A 397 -21.87 -4.12 -33.62
C GLU A 397 -22.99 -4.82 -32.84
N THR A 398 -24.05 -5.24 -33.54
CA THR A 398 -25.24 -5.85 -32.94
C THR A 398 -25.18 -7.37 -32.89
N GLN A 399 -24.09 -7.96 -33.39
CA GLN A 399 -23.85 -9.39 -33.40
C GLN A 399 -22.50 -9.68 -32.75
N LEU A 400 -22.42 -10.82 -32.05
CA LEU A 400 -21.17 -11.28 -31.49
C LEU A 400 -20.18 -11.61 -32.62
N PRO A 401 -18.88 -11.28 -32.44
CA PRO A 401 -17.88 -11.69 -33.40
C PRO A 401 -17.74 -13.21 -33.40
N SER A 402 -17.19 -13.75 -34.48
CA SER A 402 -16.91 -15.18 -34.59
C SER A 402 -15.90 -15.65 -33.53
N ILE A 403 -15.93 -16.95 -33.21
CA ILE A 403 -15.15 -17.53 -32.10
C ILE A 403 -13.63 -17.29 -32.23
N ASP A 404 -13.12 -17.18 -33.45
CA ASP A 404 -11.71 -16.89 -33.75
C ASP A 404 -11.27 -15.49 -33.28
N LYS A 405 -12.21 -14.56 -33.10
CA LYS A 405 -11.94 -13.19 -32.63
C LYS A 405 -11.74 -13.09 -31.12
N PHE A 406 -12.00 -14.18 -30.39
CA PHE A 406 -11.76 -14.26 -28.95
C PHE A 406 -10.37 -14.82 -28.62
N TYR A 407 -9.55 -15.11 -29.63
CA TYR A 407 -8.16 -15.52 -29.43
C TYR A 407 -7.36 -14.43 -28.71
N SER A 408 -6.57 -14.84 -27.72
CA SER A 408 -5.65 -13.98 -26.99
C SER A 408 -4.21 -14.39 -27.32
N SER A 409 -3.47 -13.51 -27.99
CA SER A 409 -2.03 -13.66 -28.25
C SER A 409 -1.20 -13.55 -26.98
N LEU A 410 -1.73 -12.92 -25.92
CA LEU A 410 -1.07 -12.81 -24.62
C LEU A 410 -0.98 -14.16 -23.90
N THR A 411 -2.05 -14.96 -23.99
CA THR A 411 -2.14 -16.30 -23.38
C THR A 411 -1.92 -17.42 -24.39
N ASN A 412 -1.94 -17.10 -25.69
CA ASN A 412 -1.87 -18.02 -26.81
C ASN A 412 -2.99 -19.09 -26.77
N GLU A 413 -4.18 -18.66 -26.39
CA GLU A 413 -5.36 -19.50 -26.14
C GLU A 413 -6.61 -18.91 -26.83
N SER A 414 -7.50 -19.79 -27.30
CA SER A 414 -8.87 -19.45 -27.72
C SER A 414 -9.85 -19.70 -26.58
N ILE A 415 -11.06 -19.16 -26.71
CA ILE A 415 -12.18 -19.57 -25.86
C ILE A 415 -12.57 -21.01 -26.21
N SER A 416 -12.80 -21.84 -25.18
CA SER A 416 -13.14 -23.26 -25.28
C SER A 416 -14.64 -23.50 -25.40
#